data_AF-A0A7R9W957-F1
#
_entry.id   AF-A0A7R9W957-F1
#
_cell.length_a   1.000
_cell.length_b   1.000
_cell.length_c   1.000
_cell.angle_alpha   90.00
_cell.angle_beta   90.00
_cell.angle_gamma   90.00
#
_symmetry.space_group_name_H-M   'P 1'
#
loop_
_entity.id
_entity.type
_entity.pdbx_description
1 polymer ?
#
loop_
_entity_poly.entity_id
_entity_poly.type
_entity_poly.pdbx_seq_one_letter_code
_entity_poly.pdbx_strand_id
1 'polypeptide(L)'
;TRGTVIASGILIAVGVGIMSFLLQQAIANFRREVMQLSQGPFLIVFLIAAILGAIFSFLFNPVSDLFCVLDGPMIFLPITLMYAIVIGRLWRINAVMSPLLSLTLRKDRERVFSSRFFAFLDYVLCRRRWTKTKRLWGSPVQEQRKSKNIRVKVTSGQLVRVIFLFTLPQIVLQALSLAFQPDYVEILYNDDESVGRVQCRNDDDFSSLEWCSKYYLVVLFAVMLGLAHESRKLPSLFNETRSIYDSVLFSAVMTAVVMVVRFISDSPTTSPDVPYILKVIMTQGMVLNTTLRIMVPKLKLLWTNESILVSKLVSDHAQSRHQGSVYAGHGRYSGTARYNMSVTRPPNQNGSGSNFSRVGGNGSGLGGSGLGGGSL
;
A
#
# COMPACT_ATOMS: atom_id res chain seq x y z
N THR A 1 18.34 -6.70 -29.66
CA THR A 1 19.28 -6.55 -28.53
C THR A 1 19.75 -5.11 -28.32
N ARG A 2 20.46 -4.43 -29.26
CA ARG A 2 20.92 -3.04 -28.99
C ARG A 2 19.78 -2.04 -28.72
N GLY A 3 18.74 -2.06 -29.54
CA GLY A 3 17.59 -1.15 -29.38
C GLY A 3 16.80 -1.38 -28.08
N THR A 4 16.62 -2.63 -27.68
CA THR A 4 15.90 -3.02 -26.46
C THR A 4 16.65 -2.63 -25.19
N VAL A 5 17.99 -2.78 -25.18
CA VAL A 5 18.84 -2.29 -24.10
C VAL A 5 18.75 -0.77 -23.98
N ILE A 6 18.86 -0.02 -25.09
CA ILE A 6 18.73 1.45 -25.08
C ILE A 6 17.35 1.87 -24.56
N ALA A 7 16.28 1.28 -25.07
CA ALA A 7 14.91 1.58 -24.65
C ALA A 7 14.70 1.30 -23.14
N SER A 8 15.19 0.17 -22.65
CA SER A 8 15.13 -0.15 -21.21
C SER A 8 15.94 0.83 -20.36
N GLY A 9 17.12 1.26 -20.83
CA GLY A 9 17.94 2.26 -20.14
C GLY A 9 17.23 3.61 -20.03
N ILE A 10 16.56 4.06 -21.09
CA ILE A 10 15.74 5.28 -21.08
C ILE A 10 14.59 5.14 -20.07
N LEU A 11 13.88 4.00 -20.08
CA LEU A 11 12.76 3.76 -19.16
C LEU A 11 13.22 3.78 -17.69
N ILE A 12 14.35 3.13 -17.38
CA ILE A 12 14.97 3.12 -16.05
C ILE A 12 15.38 4.54 -15.65
N ALA A 13 16.07 5.27 -16.52
CA ALA A 13 16.55 6.62 -16.26
C ALA A 13 15.40 7.60 -15.96
N VAL A 14 14.32 7.54 -16.74
CA VAL A 14 13.12 8.36 -16.51
C VAL A 14 12.47 8.01 -15.17
N GLY A 15 12.28 6.72 -14.88
CA GLY A 15 11.70 6.27 -13.61
C GLY A 15 12.51 6.72 -12.39
N VAL A 16 13.83 6.49 -12.43
CA VAL A 16 14.76 6.90 -11.37
C VAL A 16 14.82 8.42 -11.23
N GLY A 17 14.78 9.17 -12.33
CA GLY A 17 14.74 10.64 -12.31
C GLY A 17 13.51 11.16 -11.58
N ILE A 18 12.32 10.62 -11.88
CA ILE A 18 11.06 10.97 -11.19
C ILE A 18 11.16 10.65 -9.71
N MET A 19 11.60 9.44 -9.33
CA MET A 19 11.71 9.05 -7.93
C MET A 19 12.75 9.86 -7.15
N SER A 20 13.86 10.21 -7.80
CA SER A 20 14.89 11.06 -7.21
C SER A 20 14.38 12.47 -6.95
N PHE A 21 13.58 13.04 -7.87
CA PHE A 21 12.89 14.31 -7.64
C PHE A 21 11.93 14.22 -6.43
N LEU A 22 11.13 13.15 -6.33
CA LEU A 22 10.25 12.95 -5.17
C LEU A 22 11.02 12.80 -3.86
N LEU A 23 12.18 12.14 -3.89
CA LEU A 23 13.08 12.00 -2.74
C LEU A 23 13.67 13.34 -2.31
N GLN A 24 14.15 14.15 -3.25
CA GLN A 24 14.63 15.50 -2.96
C GLN A 24 13.53 16.36 -2.32
N GLN A 25 12.31 16.33 -2.87
CA GLN A 25 11.16 17.03 -2.31
C GLN A 25 10.79 16.54 -0.90
N ALA A 26 10.87 15.23 -0.65
CA ALA A 26 10.62 14.64 0.66
C ALA A 26 11.67 15.05 1.70
N ILE A 27 12.96 15.11 1.31
CA ILE A 27 14.06 15.54 2.18
C ILE A 27 13.95 17.04 2.48
N ALA A 28 13.75 17.87 1.46
CA ALA A 28 13.65 19.33 1.63
C ALA A 28 12.51 19.74 2.58
N ASN A 29 11.40 19.01 2.53
CA ASN A 29 10.21 19.30 3.35
C ASN A 29 10.09 18.42 4.60
N PHE A 30 11.13 17.66 4.96
CA PHE A 30 11.09 16.68 6.05
C PHE A 30 10.72 17.29 7.41
N ARG A 31 11.08 18.57 7.65
CA ARG A 31 10.80 19.27 8.90
C ARG A 31 9.35 19.76 9.03
N ARG A 32 8.57 19.80 7.95
CA ARG A 32 7.17 20.26 7.98
C ARG A 32 6.29 19.26 8.75
N GLU A 33 5.33 19.77 9.52
CA GLU A 33 4.45 18.97 10.40
C GLU A 33 3.71 17.85 9.65
N VAL A 34 3.25 18.13 8.42
CA VAL A 34 2.59 17.16 7.53
C VAL A 34 3.47 15.92 7.28
N MET A 35 4.77 16.11 7.07
CA MET A 35 5.70 15.00 6.85
C MET A 35 5.98 14.23 8.14
N GLN A 36 6.07 14.90 9.29
CA GLN A 36 6.23 14.26 10.59
C GLN A 36 5.04 13.36 10.95
N LEU A 37 3.82 13.83 10.69
CA LEU A 37 2.59 13.04 10.88
C LEU A 37 2.59 11.78 9.99
N SER A 38 3.10 11.90 8.76
CA SER A 38 3.16 10.81 7.79
C SER A 38 4.29 9.79 8.04
N GLN A 39 5.12 10.00 9.07
CA GLN A 39 6.31 9.23 9.38
C GLN A 39 7.43 9.38 8.34
N GLY A 40 7.85 10.64 8.10
CA GLY A 40 8.87 11.02 7.13
C GLY A 40 10.08 10.07 6.97
N PRO A 41 10.72 9.55 8.04
CA PRO A 41 11.91 8.71 7.88
C PRO A 41 11.65 7.43 7.09
N PHE A 42 10.52 6.76 7.37
CA PHE A 42 10.16 5.52 6.68
C PHE A 42 9.81 5.76 5.21
N LEU A 43 9.30 6.95 4.91
CA LEU A 43 8.96 7.36 3.56
C LEU A 43 10.22 7.68 2.73
N ILE A 44 11.26 8.23 3.35
CA ILE A 44 12.59 8.38 2.72
C ILE A 44 13.19 7.00 2.43
N VAL A 45 13.18 6.09 3.41
CA VAL A 45 13.69 4.71 3.21
C VAL A 45 12.90 3.98 2.12
N PHE A 46 11.59 4.17 2.06
CA PHE A 46 10.73 3.64 1.00
C PHE A 46 11.17 4.14 -0.39
N LEU A 47 11.47 5.44 -0.53
CA LEU A 47 11.93 6.02 -1.80
C LEU A 47 13.33 5.54 -2.19
N ILE A 48 14.24 5.39 -1.24
CA ILE A 48 15.58 4.83 -1.49
C ILE A 48 15.45 3.38 -1.98
N ALA A 49 14.62 2.57 -1.31
CA ALA A 49 14.37 1.19 -1.71
C ALA A 49 13.74 1.11 -3.12
N ALA A 50 12.80 2.02 -3.43
CA ALA A 50 12.22 2.13 -4.76
C ALA A 50 13.27 2.47 -5.83
N ILE A 51 14.11 3.47 -5.59
CA ILE A 51 15.20 3.85 -6.50
C ILE A 51 16.17 2.68 -6.71
N LEU A 52 16.58 1.99 -5.64
CA LEU A 52 17.47 0.82 -5.74
C LEU A 52 16.85 -0.29 -6.60
N GLY A 53 15.60 -0.67 -6.32
CA GLY A 53 14.92 -1.70 -7.12
C GLY A 53 14.75 -1.31 -8.59
N ALA A 54 14.55 -0.02 -8.87
CA ALA A 54 14.47 0.50 -10.22
C ALA A 54 15.82 0.51 -10.94
N ILE A 55 16.90 0.93 -10.27
CA ILE A 55 18.25 0.87 -10.84
C ILE A 55 18.59 -0.59 -11.15
N PHE A 56 18.48 -1.48 -10.17
CA PHE A 56 18.87 -2.88 -10.33
C PHE A 56 18.10 -3.66 -11.39
N SER A 57 16.99 -3.13 -11.93
CA SER A 57 16.33 -3.73 -13.09
C SER A 57 17.19 -3.83 -14.35
N PHE A 58 18.34 -3.14 -14.43
CA PHE A 58 19.31 -3.38 -15.51
C PHE A 58 19.94 -4.78 -15.45
N LEU A 59 19.98 -5.42 -14.27
CA LEU A 59 20.56 -6.76 -14.06
C LEU A 59 19.77 -7.86 -14.77
N PHE A 60 18.52 -7.59 -15.18
CA PHE A 60 17.73 -8.54 -15.97
C PHE A 60 18.37 -8.89 -17.33
N ASN A 61 19.36 -8.14 -17.79
CA ASN A 61 20.11 -8.44 -19.00
C ASN A 61 21.27 -9.41 -18.69
N PRO A 62 21.24 -10.67 -19.14
CA PRO A 62 22.23 -11.68 -18.78
C PRO A 62 23.54 -11.48 -19.55
N VAL A 63 24.32 -10.45 -19.21
CA VAL A 63 25.61 -10.14 -19.85
C VAL A 63 26.75 -10.95 -19.25
N SER A 64 26.63 -11.32 -17.98
CA SER A 64 27.65 -12.07 -17.23
C SER A 64 27.00 -12.91 -16.13
N ASP A 65 27.70 -13.94 -15.66
CA ASP A 65 27.22 -14.78 -14.54
C ASP A 65 26.93 -13.94 -13.29
N LEU A 66 27.74 -12.90 -13.04
CA LEU A 66 27.51 -11.97 -11.94
C LEU A 66 26.15 -11.29 -12.01
N PHE A 67 25.64 -10.98 -13.21
CA PHE A 67 24.33 -10.35 -13.37
C PHE A 67 23.22 -11.34 -13.01
N CYS A 68 23.35 -12.60 -13.43
CA CYS A 68 22.41 -13.66 -13.07
C CYS A 68 22.38 -13.87 -11.55
N VAL A 69 23.55 -14.00 -10.92
CA VAL A 69 23.67 -14.21 -9.47
C VAL A 69 23.10 -13.03 -8.66
N LEU A 70 23.29 -11.79 -9.12
CA LEU A 70 22.83 -10.59 -8.41
C LEU A 70 21.39 -10.17 -8.72
N ASP A 71 20.81 -10.62 -9.84
CA ASP A 71 19.47 -10.24 -10.31
C ASP A 71 18.41 -10.40 -9.21
N GLY A 72 18.35 -11.59 -8.62
CA GLY A 72 17.39 -11.92 -7.56
C GLY A 72 17.51 -11.02 -6.33
N PRO A 73 18.62 -11.08 -5.57
CA PRO A 73 18.73 -10.36 -4.31
C PRO A 73 18.62 -8.84 -4.47
N MET A 74 19.25 -8.28 -5.50
CA MET A 74 19.31 -6.83 -5.69
C MET A 74 17.96 -6.23 -6.10
N ILE A 75 17.08 -7.01 -6.75
CA ILE A 75 15.75 -6.53 -7.14
C ILE A 75 14.70 -6.87 -6.09
N PHE A 76 14.65 -8.12 -5.62
CA PHE A 76 13.59 -8.54 -4.71
C PHE A 76 13.71 -7.95 -3.31
N LEU A 77 14.92 -7.70 -2.79
CA LEU A 77 15.08 -7.15 -1.44
C LEU A 77 14.57 -5.71 -1.34
N PRO A 78 14.94 -4.75 -2.23
CA PRO A 78 14.40 -3.40 -2.16
C PRO A 78 12.90 -3.34 -2.39
N ILE A 79 12.36 -4.13 -3.34
CA ILE A 79 10.92 -4.21 -3.60
C ILE A 79 10.18 -4.75 -2.37
N THR A 80 10.70 -5.81 -1.74
CA THR A 80 10.11 -6.38 -0.53
C THR A 80 10.15 -5.39 0.63
N LEU A 81 11.27 -4.69 0.82
CA LEU A 81 11.39 -3.64 1.84
C LEU A 81 10.38 -2.50 1.60
N MET A 82 10.22 -2.06 0.35
CA MET A 82 9.24 -1.06 -0.05
C MET A 82 7.82 -1.48 0.38
N TYR A 83 7.42 -2.71 0.05
CA TYR A 83 6.10 -3.23 0.38
C TYR A 83 5.92 -3.54 1.88
N ALA A 84 6.97 -3.99 2.57
CA ALA A 84 6.96 -4.18 4.02
C ALA A 84 6.75 -2.86 4.77
N ILE A 85 7.31 -1.74 4.27
CA ILE A 85 7.05 -0.40 4.80
C ILE A 85 5.57 -0.03 4.63
N VAL A 86 4.97 -0.26 3.47
CA VAL A 86 3.55 0.01 3.23
C VAL A 86 2.66 -0.84 4.17
N ILE A 87 2.95 -2.13 4.32
CA ILE A 87 2.26 -3.03 5.26
C ILE A 87 2.37 -2.51 6.69
N GLY A 88 3.57 -2.14 7.14
CA GLY A 88 3.79 -1.60 8.48
C GLY A 88 2.97 -0.32 8.73
N ARG A 89 2.89 0.57 7.73
CA ARG A 89 2.08 1.79 7.80
C ARG A 89 0.59 1.47 7.86
N LEU A 90 0.08 0.58 7.01
CA LEU A 90 -1.32 0.13 7.04
C LEU A 90 -1.68 -0.54 8.36
N TRP A 91 -0.80 -1.40 8.88
CA TRP A 91 -0.95 -2.04 10.18
C TRP A 91 -1.08 -1.00 11.29
N ARG A 92 -0.21 0.03 11.31
CA ARG A 92 -0.30 1.12 12.29
C ARG A 92 -1.61 1.89 12.19
N ILE A 93 -2.05 2.23 10.98
CA ILE A 93 -3.33 2.94 10.75
C ILE A 93 -4.48 2.10 11.33
N ASN A 94 -4.51 0.81 11.02
CA ASN A 94 -5.54 -0.11 11.53
C ASN A 94 -5.47 -0.27 13.05
N ALA A 95 -4.28 -0.43 13.63
CA ALA A 95 -4.10 -0.57 15.08
C ALA A 95 -4.56 0.68 15.86
N VAL A 96 -4.34 1.88 15.31
CA VAL A 96 -4.76 3.13 15.94
C VAL A 96 -6.25 3.40 15.75
N MET A 97 -6.82 3.08 14.58
CA MET A 97 -8.20 3.42 14.23
C MET A 97 -9.23 2.36 14.67
N SER A 98 -8.85 1.09 14.70
CA SER A 98 -9.71 -0.03 15.11
C SER A 98 -10.39 0.16 16.48
N PRO A 99 -9.70 0.57 17.57
CA PRO A 99 -10.35 0.78 18.86
C PRO A 99 -11.43 1.87 18.79
N LEU A 100 -11.25 2.92 17.98
CA LEU A 100 -12.21 4.01 17.84
C LEU A 100 -13.51 3.54 17.17
N LEU A 101 -13.40 2.73 16.12
CA LEU A 101 -14.56 2.20 15.41
C LEU A 101 -15.23 1.02 16.11
N SER A 102 -14.46 0.26 16.90
CA SER A 102 -15.02 -0.84 17.69
C SER A 102 -16.08 -0.36 18.69
N LEU A 103 -15.98 0.89 19.14
CA LEU A 103 -16.92 1.53 20.04
C LEU A 103 -18.22 1.96 19.34
N THR A 104 -18.16 2.32 18.05
CA THR A 104 -19.31 2.85 17.30
C THR A 104 -20.03 1.78 16.50
N LEU A 105 -19.32 0.76 16.00
CA LEU A 105 -19.87 -0.27 15.12
C LEU A 105 -19.70 -1.64 15.79
N ARG A 106 -20.66 -2.03 16.65
CA ARG A 106 -20.62 -3.30 17.40
C ARG A 106 -21.04 -4.53 16.58
N LYS A 107 -21.44 -4.36 15.32
CA LYS A 107 -22.10 -5.41 14.55
C LYS A 107 -21.48 -5.45 13.17
N ASP A 108 -20.53 -6.36 12.93
CA ASP A 108 -20.39 -7.04 11.64
C ASP A 108 -19.30 -8.13 11.61
N ARG A 109 -19.65 -9.18 10.85
CA ARG A 109 -19.03 -10.51 10.73
C ARG A 109 -17.66 -10.53 10.05
N GLU A 110 -17.28 -9.45 9.36
CA GLU A 110 -16.01 -9.38 8.60
C GLU A 110 -14.76 -9.24 9.47
N ARG A 111 -14.90 -9.05 10.79
CA ARG A 111 -13.74 -8.93 11.69
C ARG A 111 -12.94 -10.22 11.91
N VAL A 112 -13.40 -11.39 11.46
CA VAL A 112 -12.73 -12.67 11.81
C VAL A 112 -11.31 -12.72 11.24
N PHE A 113 -11.11 -12.44 9.95
CA PHE A 113 -9.77 -12.51 9.34
C PHE A 113 -8.83 -11.47 9.96
N SER A 114 -9.29 -10.22 10.01
CA SER A 114 -8.59 -9.09 10.61
C SER A 114 -8.17 -9.40 12.06
N SER A 115 -9.10 -9.88 12.91
CA SER A 115 -8.79 -10.19 14.31
C SER A 115 -7.74 -11.29 14.46
N ARG A 116 -7.79 -12.34 13.63
CA ARG A 116 -6.79 -13.42 13.65
C ARG A 116 -5.43 -12.94 13.18
N PHE A 117 -5.39 -12.16 12.10
CA PHE A 117 -4.15 -11.60 11.57
C PHE A 117 -3.50 -10.63 12.56
N PHE A 118 -4.28 -9.72 13.14
CA PHE A 118 -3.79 -8.82 14.18
C PHE A 118 -3.36 -9.58 15.44
N ALA A 119 -4.11 -10.60 15.86
CA ALA A 119 -3.71 -11.45 16.99
C ALA A 119 -2.40 -12.20 16.71
N PHE A 120 -2.20 -12.68 15.49
CA PHE A 120 -0.94 -13.30 15.07
C PHE A 120 0.21 -12.29 15.08
N LEU A 121 0.03 -11.09 14.52
CA LEU A 121 1.05 -10.05 14.57
C LEU A 121 1.36 -9.62 16.00
N ASP A 122 0.36 -9.45 16.85
CA ASP A 122 0.56 -9.15 18.26
C ASP A 122 1.29 -10.28 18.97
N TYR A 123 0.95 -11.54 18.69
CA TYR A 123 1.66 -12.71 19.22
C TYR A 123 3.15 -12.70 18.83
N VAL A 124 3.46 -12.44 17.56
CA VAL A 124 4.84 -12.40 17.06
C VAL A 124 5.60 -11.20 17.59
N LEU A 125 5.00 -10.01 17.61
CA LEU A 125 5.63 -8.75 18.01
C LEU A 125 5.77 -8.61 19.54
N CYS A 126 4.83 -9.17 20.31
CA CYS A 126 4.81 -9.12 21.78
C CYS A 126 5.39 -10.39 22.44
N ARG A 127 6.06 -11.27 21.67
CA ARG A 127 6.75 -12.48 22.18
C ARG A 127 7.65 -12.20 23.41
N ARG A 128 8.12 -10.96 23.59
CA ARG A 128 8.96 -10.55 24.72
C ARG A 128 8.23 -10.24 26.04
N ARG A 129 6.89 -10.12 26.07
CA ARG A 129 6.13 -9.76 27.30
C ARG A 129 5.30 -10.89 27.91
N TRP A 130 5.23 -12.04 27.25
CA TRP A 130 4.40 -13.17 27.68
C TRP A 130 5.05 -14.06 28.74
N THR A 131 6.36 -13.94 28.99
CA THR A 131 7.06 -14.77 29.98
C THR A 131 6.77 -14.39 31.44
N LYS A 132 5.99 -13.35 31.72
CA LYS A 132 5.58 -12.99 33.10
C LYS A 132 4.10 -13.17 33.42
N THR A 133 3.25 -13.56 32.45
CA THR A 133 1.78 -13.60 32.66
C THR A 133 1.21 -15.02 32.78
N LYS A 134 2.06 -16.03 33.01
CA LYS A 134 1.60 -17.42 33.29
C LYS A 134 1.33 -17.72 34.77
N ARG A 135 1.50 -16.77 35.71
CA ARG A 135 1.22 -17.01 37.15
C ARG A 135 -0.18 -16.58 37.63
N LEU A 136 -1.06 -16.07 36.78
CA LEU A 136 -2.39 -15.57 37.20
C LEU A 136 -3.52 -16.02 36.27
N TRP A 137 -3.43 -17.24 35.72
CA TRP A 137 -4.57 -17.89 35.05
C TRP A 137 -5.46 -18.59 36.07
N GLY A 138 -6.02 -17.77 36.95
CA GLY A 138 -6.93 -18.17 38.00
C GLY A 138 -7.70 -16.95 38.50
N SER A 139 -8.57 -16.39 37.66
CA SER A 139 -9.91 -15.89 38.03
C SER A 139 -10.57 -15.07 36.90
N PRO A 140 -11.84 -15.34 36.57
CA PRO A 140 -12.65 -14.50 35.69
C PRO A 140 -13.25 -13.35 36.51
N VAL A 141 -12.46 -12.33 36.87
CA VAL A 141 -13.02 -11.11 37.48
C VAL A 141 -13.26 -10.07 36.40
N GLN A 142 -14.55 -9.88 36.16
CA GLN A 142 -15.23 -8.86 35.40
C GLN A 142 -14.93 -7.46 35.99
N GLU A 143 -13.69 -6.98 35.87
CA GLU A 143 -13.32 -5.67 36.41
C GLU A 143 -13.74 -4.55 35.45
N GLN A 144 -14.70 -3.77 35.94
CA GLN A 144 -15.33 -2.64 35.28
C GLN A 144 -14.31 -1.56 34.87
N ARG A 145 -14.18 -1.38 33.56
CA ARG A 145 -14.17 -0.11 32.81
C ARG A 145 -13.92 1.19 33.62
N LYS A 146 -12.73 1.36 34.20
CA LYS A 146 -12.18 2.71 34.36
C LYS A 146 -11.58 3.11 33.01
N SER A 147 -12.37 3.85 32.22
CA SER A 147 -12.00 4.50 30.96
C SER A 147 -10.89 5.53 31.21
N LYS A 148 -9.67 5.08 31.49
CA LYS A 148 -8.48 5.91 31.34
C LYS A 148 -8.27 6.10 29.84
N ASN A 149 -7.97 7.33 29.43
CA ASN A 149 -7.70 7.73 28.06
C ASN A 149 -6.54 6.91 27.44
N ILE A 150 -6.87 5.75 26.89
CA ILE A 150 -5.92 4.85 26.24
C ILE A 150 -5.70 5.38 24.82
N ARG A 151 -4.94 6.48 24.70
CA ARG A 151 -4.22 6.77 23.46
C ARG A 151 -2.99 5.88 23.45
N VAL A 152 -3.12 4.70 22.84
CA VAL A 152 -1.95 3.85 22.57
C VAL A 152 -1.09 4.58 21.55
N LYS A 153 0.04 5.13 21.98
CA LYS A 153 1.07 5.63 21.05
C LYS A 153 1.85 4.43 20.52
N VAL A 154 1.61 4.07 19.26
CA VAL A 154 2.45 3.11 18.54
C VAL A 154 3.84 3.71 18.38
N THR A 155 4.86 3.06 18.94
CA THR A 155 6.24 3.55 18.91
C THR A 155 6.91 3.26 17.57
N SER A 156 7.81 4.12 17.11
CA SER A 156 8.54 3.91 15.84
C SER A 156 9.30 2.57 15.82
N GLY A 157 9.78 2.11 16.98
CA GLY A 157 10.43 0.81 17.12
C GLY A 157 9.51 -0.39 16.84
N GLN A 158 8.21 -0.28 17.13
CA GLN A 158 7.25 -1.33 16.75
C GLN A 158 7.09 -1.42 15.24
N LEU A 159 7.05 -0.28 14.55
CA LEU A 159 6.98 -0.26 13.09
C LEU A 159 8.23 -0.89 12.45
N VAL A 160 9.43 -0.57 12.94
CA VAL A 160 10.68 -1.19 12.47
C VAL A 160 10.64 -2.71 12.63
N ARG A 161 10.14 -3.21 13.76
CA ARG A 161 10.01 -4.66 13.99
C ARG A 161 9.04 -5.32 13.02
N VAL A 162 7.92 -4.67 12.69
CA VAL A 162 6.97 -5.17 11.68
C VAL A 162 7.63 -5.23 10.30
N ILE A 163 8.31 -4.16 9.90
CA ILE A 163 9.01 -4.11 8.60
C ILE A 163 10.06 -5.22 8.53
N PHE A 164 10.87 -5.37 9.59
CA PHE A 164 11.87 -6.43 9.67
C PHE A 164 11.25 -7.83 9.62
N LEU A 165 10.13 -8.05 10.32
CA LEU A 165 9.42 -9.33 10.31
C LEU A 165 8.97 -9.74 8.89
N PHE A 166 8.50 -8.79 8.08
CA PHE A 166 8.08 -9.05 6.70
C PHE A 166 9.24 -9.07 5.70
N THR A 167 10.38 -8.45 6.01
CA THR A 167 11.54 -8.43 5.11
C THR A 167 12.48 -9.63 5.37
N LEU A 168 12.55 -10.11 6.61
CA LEU A 168 13.47 -11.17 7.03
C LEU A 168 13.30 -12.49 6.24
N PRO A 169 12.09 -13.03 6.00
CA PRO A 169 11.95 -14.25 5.21
C PRO A 169 12.53 -14.10 3.81
N GLN A 170 12.37 -12.94 3.19
CA GLN A 170 12.94 -12.67 1.88
C GLN A 170 14.47 -12.60 1.92
N ILE A 171 15.06 -11.96 2.94
CA ILE A 171 16.52 -11.94 3.13
C ILE A 171 17.07 -13.36 3.26
N VAL A 172 16.41 -14.20 4.06
CA VAL A 172 16.82 -15.60 4.25
C VAL A 172 16.68 -16.39 2.94
N LEU A 173 15.56 -16.28 2.24
CA LEU A 173 15.35 -16.96 0.95
C LEU A 173 16.40 -16.56 -0.09
N GLN A 174 16.73 -15.27 -0.18
CA GLN A 174 17.74 -14.76 -1.13
C GLN A 174 19.16 -15.19 -0.75
N ALA A 175 19.50 -15.19 0.55
CA ALA A 175 20.80 -15.67 1.02
C ALA A 175 20.97 -17.18 0.78
N LEU A 176 19.91 -17.97 1.01
CA LEU A 176 19.92 -19.41 0.71
C LEU A 176 20.00 -19.67 -0.79
N SER A 177 19.24 -18.93 -1.61
CA SER A 177 19.30 -19.04 -3.07
C SER A 177 20.73 -18.79 -3.56
N LEU A 178 21.38 -17.72 -3.08
CA LEU A 178 22.74 -17.38 -3.45
C LEU A 178 23.77 -18.45 -3.01
N ALA A 179 23.56 -19.08 -1.86
CA ALA A 179 24.48 -20.06 -1.29
C ALA A 179 24.36 -21.45 -1.94
N PHE A 180 23.15 -21.85 -2.31
CA PHE A 180 22.86 -23.22 -2.76
C PHE A 180 22.56 -23.33 -4.25
N GLN A 181 22.12 -22.26 -4.91
CA GLN A 181 21.67 -22.27 -6.31
C GLN A 181 22.33 -21.10 -7.05
N PRO A 182 23.64 -21.17 -7.35
CA PRO A 182 24.30 -20.14 -8.14
C PRO A 182 23.80 -20.17 -9.59
N ASP A 183 23.15 -19.10 -10.01
CA ASP A 183 22.72 -18.89 -11.40
C ASP A 183 23.95 -18.64 -12.30
N TYR A 184 23.97 -19.24 -13.50
CA TYR A 184 25.00 -18.99 -14.52
C TYR A 184 24.36 -18.69 -15.87
N VAL A 185 25.13 -18.10 -16.77
CA VAL A 185 24.68 -17.81 -18.14
C VAL A 185 24.73 -19.07 -18.98
N GLU A 186 23.59 -19.46 -19.55
CA GLU A 186 23.48 -20.55 -20.52
C GLU A 186 22.93 -20.03 -21.85
N ILE A 187 23.42 -20.58 -22.95
CA ILE A 187 22.87 -20.35 -24.29
C ILE A 187 21.91 -21.50 -24.60
N LEU A 188 20.62 -21.21 -24.59
CA LEU A 188 19.58 -22.16 -24.97
C LEU A 188 19.41 -22.14 -26.48
N TYR A 189 19.74 -23.23 -27.14
CA TYR A 189 19.60 -23.37 -28.58
C TYR A 189 18.16 -23.80 -28.95
N ASN A 190 17.67 -23.34 -30.11
CA ASN A 190 16.44 -23.86 -30.71
C ASN A 190 16.61 -25.33 -31.13
N ASP A 191 15.51 -26.03 -31.44
CA ASP A 191 15.52 -27.46 -31.85
C ASP A 191 16.50 -27.76 -33.01
N ASP A 192 16.69 -26.79 -33.92
CA ASP A 192 17.60 -26.90 -35.07
C ASP A 192 19.05 -26.43 -34.78
N GLU A 193 19.37 -26.07 -33.53
CA GLU A 193 20.64 -25.48 -33.08
C GLU A 193 21.09 -24.20 -33.81
N SER A 194 20.24 -23.63 -34.66
CA SER A 194 20.56 -22.50 -35.54
C SER A 194 20.54 -21.15 -34.84
N VAL A 195 19.79 -21.02 -33.74
CA VAL A 195 19.62 -19.78 -32.99
C VAL A 195 19.77 -20.07 -31.50
N GLY A 196 20.74 -19.41 -30.87
CA GLY A 196 20.97 -19.47 -29.43
C GLY A 196 20.41 -18.26 -28.70
N ARG A 197 19.79 -18.49 -27.54
CA ARG A 197 19.26 -17.47 -26.64
C ARG A 197 20.03 -17.47 -25.32
N VAL A 198 20.60 -16.32 -24.97
CA VAL A 198 21.27 -16.14 -23.68
C VAL A 198 20.23 -16.00 -22.56
N GLN A 199 20.32 -16.84 -21.54
CA GLN A 199 19.47 -16.79 -20.35
C GLN A 199 20.24 -17.18 -19.09
N CYS A 200 19.75 -16.75 -17.94
CA CYS A 200 20.24 -17.27 -16.65
C CYS A 200 19.56 -18.62 -16.40
N ARG A 201 20.34 -19.67 -16.15
CA ARG A 201 19.85 -21.00 -15.78
C ARG A 201 20.43 -21.43 -14.44
N ASN A 202 19.64 -22.24 -13.74
CA ASN A 202 20.02 -22.94 -12.53
C ASN A 202 19.87 -24.44 -12.82
N ASP A 203 20.89 -25.24 -12.50
CA ASP A 203 20.94 -26.68 -12.79
C ASP A 203 19.97 -27.51 -11.93
N ASP A 204 19.52 -26.97 -10.80
CA ASP A 204 18.73 -27.73 -9.84
C ASP A 204 17.21 -27.69 -10.14
N ASP A 205 16.68 -28.84 -10.55
CA ASP A 205 15.23 -29.13 -10.72
C ASP A 205 14.44 -29.11 -9.40
N PHE A 206 15.10 -29.10 -8.25
CA PHE A 206 14.45 -28.99 -6.95
C PHE A 206 13.81 -27.60 -6.79
N SER A 207 12.52 -27.50 -7.15
CA SER A 207 11.56 -26.45 -6.77
C SER A 207 12.24 -25.17 -6.26
N SER A 208 12.80 -24.40 -7.19
CA SER A 208 13.85 -23.43 -6.90
C SER A 208 13.49 -22.47 -5.76
N LEU A 209 14.47 -22.17 -4.90
CA LEU A 209 14.32 -21.18 -3.83
C LEU A 209 13.90 -19.81 -4.40
N GLU A 210 14.27 -19.55 -5.66
CA GLU A 210 13.82 -18.40 -6.43
C GLU A 210 12.28 -18.37 -6.60
N TRP A 211 11.63 -19.49 -6.91
CA TRP A 211 10.17 -19.59 -6.94
C TRP A 211 9.57 -19.31 -5.56
N CYS A 212 10.14 -19.87 -4.48
CA CYS A 212 9.70 -19.58 -3.11
C CYS A 212 9.75 -18.08 -2.81
N SER A 213 10.81 -17.39 -3.23
CA SER A 213 10.95 -15.93 -3.13
C SER A 213 9.86 -15.18 -3.93
N LYS A 214 9.58 -15.59 -5.17
CA LYS A 214 8.51 -15.01 -6.00
C LYS A 214 7.13 -15.20 -5.35
N TYR A 215 6.85 -16.40 -4.85
CA TYR A 215 5.61 -16.71 -4.13
C TYR A 215 5.48 -15.88 -2.84
N TYR A 216 6.58 -15.68 -2.11
CA TYR A 216 6.56 -14.84 -0.92
C TYR A 216 6.16 -13.39 -1.24
N LEU A 217 6.64 -12.84 -2.36
CA LEU A 217 6.23 -11.50 -2.83
C LEU A 217 4.72 -11.46 -3.15
N VAL A 218 4.17 -12.50 -3.79
CA VAL A 218 2.72 -12.62 -4.05
C VAL A 218 1.92 -12.69 -2.75
N VAL A 219 2.40 -13.45 -1.76
CA VAL A 219 1.79 -13.50 -0.41
C VAL A 219 1.80 -12.12 0.24
N LEU A 220 2.89 -11.35 0.11
CA LEU A 220 2.94 -9.97 0.60
C LEU A 220 1.90 -9.07 -0.09
N PHE A 221 1.65 -9.23 -1.39
CA PHE A 221 0.56 -8.52 -2.07
C PHE A 221 -0.81 -8.90 -1.56
N ALA A 222 -1.06 -10.19 -1.33
CA ALA A 222 -2.33 -10.64 -0.76
C ALA A 222 -2.55 -10.05 0.65
N VAL A 223 -1.51 -10.06 1.50
CA VAL A 223 -1.56 -9.44 2.84
C VAL A 223 -1.82 -7.94 2.72
N MET A 224 -1.15 -7.25 1.80
CA MET A 224 -1.32 -5.82 1.61
C MET A 224 -2.71 -5.46 1.10
N LEU A 225 -3.25 -6.21 0.13
CA LEU A 225 -4.61 -6.06 -0.37
C LEU A 225 -5.63 -6.28 0.75
N GLY A 226 -5.46 -7.32 1.57
CA GLY A 226 -6.32 -7.57 2.72
C GLY A 226 -6.31 -6.41 3.71
N LEU A 227 -5.12 -5.91 4.08
CA LEU A 227 -4.99 -4.77 4.99
C LEU A 227 -5.56 -3.48 4.40
N ALA A 228 -5.28 -3.18 3.13
CA ALA A 228 -5.78 -2.00 2.45
C ALA A 228 -7.31 -2.05 2.27
N HIS A 229 -7.85 -3.24 2.01
CA HIS A 229 -9.29 -3.48 1.91
C HIS A 229 -10.01 -3.21 3.23
N GLU A 230 -9.47 -3.69 4.35
CA GLU A 230 -10.02 -3.39 5.68
C GLU A 230 -9.95 -1.89 6.00
N SER A 231 -8.82 -1.27 5.65
CA SER A 231 -8.61 0.15 5.91
C SER A 231 -9.54 1.05 5.08
N ARG A 232 -10.11 0.59 3.96
CA ARG A 232 -10.94 1.44 3.06
C ARG A 232 -12.21 1.98 3.72
N LYS A 233 -12.68 1.30 4.77
CA LYS A 233 -13.87 1.69 5.54
C LYS A 233 -13.58 2.78 6.56
N LEU A 234 -12.31 3.03 6.84
CA LEU A 234 -11.91 4.08 7.76
C LEU A 234 -12.15 5.42 7.06
N PRO A 235 -12.74 6.42 7.73
CA PRO A 235 -12.68 7.81 7.29
C PRO A 235 -11.23 8.26 7.41
N SER A 236 -10.40 7.80 6.46
CA SER A 236 -8.98 8.07 6.39
C SER A 236 -8.83 9.56 6.11
N LEU A 237 -8.16 10.26 7.03
CA LEU A 237 -8.03 11.72 7.08
C LEU A 237 -7.44 12.34 5.79
N PHE A 238 -7.02 11.52 4.81
CA PHE A 238 -6.44 11.95 3.53
C PHE A 238 -6.79 11.09 2.31
N ASN A 239 -7.81 10.21 2.35
CA ASN A 239 -8.06 9.25 1.25
C ASN A 239 -6.81 8.41 0.89
N GLU A 240 -5.80 8.37 1.77
CA GLU A 240 -4.47 7.77 1.55
C GLU A 240 -4.62 6.27 1.32
N THR A 241 -5.50 5.65 2.11
CA THR A 241 -5.78 4.23 2.03
C THR A 241 -6.35 3.80 0.68
N ARG A 242 -7.24 4.61 0.09
CA ARG A 242 -7.80 4.31 -1.22
C ARG A 242 -6.72 4.38 -2.29
N SER A 243 -5.87 5.40 -2.23
CA SER A 243 -4.71 5.52 -3.12
C SER A 243 -3.77 4.32 -3.00
N ILE A 244 -3.50 3.84 -1.78
CA ILE A 244 -2.71 2.63 -1.54
C ILE A 244 -3.42 1.40 -2.12
N TYR A 245 -4.71 1.20 -1.84
CA TYR A 245 -5.47 0.07 -2.36
C TYR A 245 -5.44 0.02 -3.89
N ASP A 246 -5.76 1.14 -4.55
CA ASP A 246 -5.76 1.25 -6.01
C ASP A 246 -4.36 0.98 -6.58
N SER A 247 -3.31 1.42 -5.87
CA SER A 247 -1.92 1.15 -6.25
C SER A 247 -1.59 -0.34 -6.20
N VAL A 248 -1.93 -1.01 -5.12
CA VAL A 248 -1.62 -2.43 -4.92
C VAL A 248 -2.43 -3.29 -5.88
N LEU A 249 -3.70 -2.94 -6.10
CA LEU A 249 -4.56 -3.60 -7.08
C LEU A 249 -3.97 -3.47 -8.49
N PHE A 250 -3.54 -2.27 -8.89
CA PHE A 250 -2.86 -2.07 -10.16
C PHE A 250 -1.59 -2.92 -10.27
N SER A 251 -0.73 -2.93 -9.24
CA SER A 251 0.49 -3.74 -9.24
C SER A 251 0.19 -5.24 -9.33
N ALA A 252 -0.86 -5.73 -8.67
CA ALA A 252 -1.29 -7.13 -8.74
C ALA A 252 -1.82 -7.50 -10.14
N VAL A 253 -2.66 -6.66 -10.75
CA VAL A 253 -3.15 -6.86 -12.12
C VAL A 253 -2.00 -6.81 -13.12
N MET A 254 -1.11 -5.83 -13.00
CA MET A 254 0.07 -5.72 -13.88
C MET A 254 0.97 -6.95 -13.76
N THR A 255 1.20 -7.44 -12.55
CA THR A 255 1.97 -8.66 -12.30
C THR A 255 1.30 -9.87 -12.98
N ALA A 256 -0.02 -10.05 -12.81
CA ALA A 256 -0.75 -11.14 -13.42
C ALA A 256 -0.69 -11.09 -14.96
N VAL A 257 -0.87 -9.91 -15.55
CA VAL A 257 -0.77 -9.71 -17.01
C VAL A 257 0.63 -10.08 -17.50
N VAL A 258 1.69 -9.56 -16.86
CA VAL A 258 3.07 -9.88 -17.27
C VAL A 258 3.39 -11.36 -17.10
N MET A 259 2.91 -12.02 -16.04
CA MET A 259 3.08 -13.46 -15.89
C MET A 259 2.41 -14.24 -17.04
N VAL A 260 1.20 -13.87 -17.43
CA VAL A 260 0.50 -14.49 -18.57
C VAL A 260 1.25 -14.27 -19.87
N VAL A 261 1.67 -13.03 -20.17
CA VAL A 261 2.44 -12.74 -21.39
C VAL A 261 3.75 -13.53 -21.39
N ARG A 262 4.44 -13.59 -20.25
CA ARG A 262 5.68 -14.36 -20.11
C ARG A 262 5.45 -15.84 -20.38
N PHE A 263 4.40 -16.43 -19.80
CA PHE A 263 4.07 -17.84 -20.00
C PHE A 263 3.80 -18.16 -21.47
N ILE A 264 3.06 -17.29 -22.18
CA ILE A 264 2.79 -17.45 -23.61
C ILE A 264 4.05 -17.26 -24.46
N SER A 265 4.98 -16.41 -24.00
CA SER A 265 6.22 -16.06 -24.71
C SER A 265 7.38 -17.00 -24.41
N ASP A 266 7.17 -18.08 -23.64
CA ASP A 266 8.24 -18.98 -23.19
C ASP A 266 8.58 -20.07 -24.23
N SER A 267 8.51 -19.71 -25.52
CA SER A 267 8.97 -20.56 -26.61
C SER A 267 10.44 -20.29 -26.93
N PRO A 268 11.22 -21.32 -27.31
CA PRO A 268 12.64 -21.16 -27.68
C PRO A 268 12.82 -20.23 -28.90
N THR A 269 11.78 -20.11 -29.74
CA THR A 269 11.75 -19.22 -30.91
C THR A 269 11.53 -17.74 -30.56
N THR A 270 11.12 -17.42 -29.32
CA THR A 270 10.86 -16.02 -28.93
C THR A 270 12.17 -15.28 -28.63
N SER A 271 12.28 -14.06 -29.18
CA SER A 271 13.45 -13.20 -28.93
C SER A 271 13.70 -12.97 -27.44
N PRO A 272 14.96 -13.12 -26.94
CA PRO A 272 15.34 -12.85 -25.54
C PRO A 272 15.00 -11.44 -25.06
N ASP A 273 14.86 -10.52 -26.00
CA ASP A 273 14.54 -9.13 -25.70
C ASP A 273 13.14 -8.97 -25.06
N VAL A 274 12.20 -9.87 -25.38
CA VAL A 274 10.81 -9.82 -24.89
C VAL A 274 10.71 -10.08 -23.39
N PRO A 275 11.22 -11.20 -22.83
CA PRO A 275 11.17 -11.43 -21.38
C PRO A 275 11.99 -10.40 -20.60
N TYR A 276 13.09 -9.91 -21.17
CA TYR A 276 13.88 -8.82 -20.58
C TYR A 276 13.05 -7.54 -20.44
N ILE A 277 12.47 -7.02 -21.53
CA ILE A 277 11.70 -5.78 -21.50
C ILE A 277 10.45 -5.93 -20.61
N LEU A 278 9.80 -7.10 -20.61
CA LEU A 278 8.65 -7.38 -19.74
C LEU A 278 9.01 -7.32 -18.25
N LYS A 279 10.14 -7.92 -17.85
CA LYS A 279 10.65 -7.83 -16.46
C LYS A 279 10.95 -6.38 -16.07
N VAL A 280 11.60 -5.61 -16.95
CA VAL A 280 11.90 -4.18 -16.70
C VAL A 280 10.61 -3.37 -16.56
N ILE A 281 9.67 -3.51 -17.49
CA ILE A 281 8.37 -2.80 -17.46
C ILE A 281 7.57 -3.17 -16.21
N MET A 282 7.56 -4.44 -15.82
CA MET A 282 6.89 -4.91 -14.61
C MET A 282 7.49 -4.24 -13.37
N THR A 283 8.81 -4.32 -13.18
CA THR A 283 9.49 -3.75 -12.02
C THR A 283 9.32 -2.23 -11.97
N GLN A 284 9.56 -1.52 -13.09
CA GLN A 284 9.39 -0.07 -13.17
C GLN A 284 7.94 0.34 -12.92
N GLY A 285 6.98 -0.34 -13.55
CA GLY A 285 5.56 -0.09 -13.38
C GLY A 285 5.12 -0.24 -11.93
N MET A 286 5.55 -1.30 -11.26
CA MET A 286 5.24 -1.55 -9.85
C MET A 286 5.84 -0.48 -8.93
N VAL A 287 7.13 -0.20 -9.07
CA VAL A 287 7.86 0.74 -8.21
C VAL A 287 7.37 2.18 -8.44
N LEU A 288 7.22 2.60 -9.70
CA LEU A 288 6.80 3.96 -10.06
C LEU A 288 5.34 4.21 -9.68
N ASN A 289 4.42 3.28 -9.99
CA ASN A 289 3.01 3.41 -9.61
C ASN A 289 2.84 3.52 -8.09
N THR A 290 3.51 2.65 -7.34
CA THR A 290 3.44 2.64 -5.87
C THR A 290 4.02 3.92 -5.29
N THR A 291 5.14 4.38 -5.82
CA THR A 291 5.78 5.61 -5.37
C THR A 291 4.90 6.84 -5.64
N LEU A 292 4.42 7.01 -6.88
CA LEU A 292 3.62 8.17 -7.25
C LEU A 292 2.31 8.24 -6.46
N ARG A 293 1.58 7.12 -6.32
CA ARG A 293 0.30 7.10 -5.61
C ARG A 293 0.42 7.37 -4.11
N ILE A 294 1.54 6.99 -3.50
CA ILE A 294 1.77 7.23 -2.07
C ILE A 294 2.35 8.63 -1.82
N MET A 295 3.23 9.11 -2.70
CA MET A 295 3.97 10.36 -2.49
C MET A 295 3.24 11.59 -2.99
N VAL A 296 2.66 11.54 -4.19
CA VAL A 296 2.08 12.72 -4.84
C VAL A 296 0.98 13.37 -4.00
N PRO A 297 0.03 12.64 -3.38
CA PRO A 297 -0.98 13.28 -2.53
C PRO A 297 -0.37 14.06 -1.37
N LYS A 298 0.74 13.57 -0.81
CA LYS A 298 1.43 14.22 0.33
C LYS A 298 2.21 15.44 -0.11
N LEU A 299 2.93 15.33 -1.22
CA LEU A 299 3.65 16.47 -1.78
C LEU A 299 2.69 17.55 -2.28
N LYS A 300 1.53 17.17 -2.84
CA LYS A 300 0.49 18.11 -3.23
C LYS A 300 0.01 18.95 -2.05
N LEU A 301 -0.23 18.34 -0.88
CA LEU A 301 -0.58 19.06 0.34
C LEU A 301 0.53 20.02 0.81
N LEU A 302 1.80 19.69 0.54
CA LEU A 302 2.92 20.57 0.86
C LEU A 302 3.04 21.73 -0.12
N TRP A 303 2.82 21.49 -1.41
CA TRP A 303 2.95 22.48 -2.47
C TRP A 303 1.80 23.48 -2.47
N THR A 304 0.59 23.07 -2.11
CA THR A 304 -0.54 24.01 -2.01
C THR A 304 -0.38 24.99 -0.84
N ASN A 305 0.56 24.75 0.08
CA ASN A 305 0.73 25.49 1.34
C ASN A 305 -0.59 25.67 2.10
N GLU A 306 -1.59 24.81 1.82
CA GLU A 306 -2.79 24.74 2.61
C GLU A 306 -2.32 24.22 3.96
N SER A 307 -2.23 25.13 4.93
CA SER A 307 -2.14 24.74 6.32
C SER A 307 -3.41 23.97 6.58
N ILE A 308 -3.31 22.63 6.47
CA ILE A 308 -4.40 21.75 6.84
C ILE A 308 -4.64 22.13 8.29
N LEU A 309 -5.73 22.85 8.54
CA LEU A 309 -6.21 23.10 9.87
C LEU A 309 -6.71 21.74 10.37
N VAL A 310 -5.78 20.82 10.64
CA VAL A 310 -6.01 19.62 11.43
C VAL A 310 -6.60 20.07 12.77
N SER A 311 -6.20 21.25 13.24
CA SER A 311 -6.86 21.97 14.33
C SER A 311 -8.35 22.23 14.07
N LYS A 312 -8.76 22.61 12.86
CA LYS A 312 -10.17 22.83 12.49
C LYS A 312 -10.96 21.52 12.35
N LEU A 313 -10.39 20.48 11.75
CA LEU A 313 -11.02 19.15 11.73
C LEU A 313 -11.17 18.55 13.14
N VAL A 314 -10.16 18.73 14.00
CA VAL A 314 -10.21 18.29 15.41
C VAL A 314 -11.15 19.17 16.22
N SER A 315 -11.18 20.49 15.99
CA SER A 315 -12.11 21.39 16.68
C SER A 315 -13.54 21.14 16.25
N ASP A 316 -13.80 20.96 14.95
CA ASP A 316 -15.14 20.71 14.42
C ASP A 316 -15.67 19.36 14.92
N HIS A 317 -14.82 18.34 15.02
CA HIS A 317 -15.22 17.06 15.62
C HIS A 317 -15.46 17.15 17.13
N ALA A 318 -14.63 17.89 17.87
CA ALA A 318 -14.84 18.14 19.29
C ALA A 318 -16.12 18.95 19.54
N GLN A 319 -16.39 19.96 18.70
CA GLN A 319 -17.57 20.83 18.77
C GLN A 319 -18.84 20.08 18.40
N SER A 320 -18.81 19.23 17.36
CA SER A 320 -19.92 18.35 17.00
C SER A 320 -20.27 17.36 18.14
N ARG A 321 -19.26 16.85 18.85
CA ARG A 321 -19.47 15.97 20.01
C ARG A 321 -20.12 16.69 21.19
N HIS A 322 -19.72 17.94 21.45
CA HIS A 322 -20.35 18.78 22.46
C HIS A 322 -21.80 19.13 22.11
N GLN A 323 -22.09 19.46 20.85
CA GLN A 323 -23.47 19.73 20.43
C GLN A 323 -24.36 18.48 20.53
N GLY A 324 -23.86 17.29 20.14
CA GLY A 324 -24.60 16.05 20.27
C GLY A 324 -25.01 15.69 21.71
N SER A 325 -24.21 16.04 22.71
CA SER A 325 -24.57 15.79 24.12
C SER A 325 -25.61 16.77 24.66
N VAL A 326 -25.64 18.01 24.16
CA VAL A 326 -26.62 19.02 24.58
C VAL A 326 -28.02 18.64 24.10
N TYR A 327 -28.17 18.17 22.86
CA TYR A 327 -29.48 17.74 22.35
C TYR A 327 -29.97 16.42 22.96
N ALA A 328 -29.08 15.49 23.34
CA ALA A 328 -29.46 14.25 24.02
C ALA A 328 -29.93 14.46 25.48
N GLY A 329 -29.58 15.60 26.10
CA GLY A 329 -29.95 15.92 27.48
C GLY A 329 -31.34 16.56 27.65
N HIS A 330 -31.95 17.11 26.59
CA HIS A 330 -33.17 17.90 26.70
C HIS A 330 -34.48 17.15 26.41
N GLY A 331 -34.41 15.86 26.04
CA GLY A 331 -35.58 15.03 25.74
C GLY A 331 -36.18 14.24 26.92
N ARG A 332 -35.75 14.46 28.17
CA ARG A 332 -36.17 13.63 29.33
C ARG A 332 -37.17 14.24 30.29
N TYR A 333 -37.76 15.39 29.95
CA TYR A 333 -38.89 15.96 30.67
C TYR A 333 -40.01 16.32 29.70
N SER A 334 -40.79 15.32 29.27
CA SER A 334 -42.19 15.56 28.91
C SER A 334 -42.99 14.26 28.96
N GLY A 335 -43.91 14.20 29.90
CA GLY A 335 -45.22 13.57 29.73
C GLY A 335 -45.26 12.06 29.56
N THR A 336 -45.53 11.37 30.66
CA THR A 336 -46.46 10.23 30.67
C THR A 336 -47.81 10.68 30.08
N ALA A 337 -47.96 10.63 28.76
CA ALA A 337 -49.26 10.69 28.10
C ALA A 337 -49.45 9.39 27.34
N ARG A 338 -50.20 8.46 27.96
CA ARG A 338 -50.81 7.31 27.28
C ARG A 338 -51.67 7.86 26.15
N TYR A 339 -51.21 7.73 24.91
CA TYR A 339 -52.09 7.77 23.75
C TYR A 339 -52.29 6.34 23.26
N ASN A 340 -53.52 5.86 23.41
CA ASN A 340 -54.03 4.69 22.72
C ASN A 340 -54.00 4.98 21.21
N MET A 341 -53.15 4.28 20.47
CA MET A 341 -53.26 4.23 19.01
C MET A 341 -54.34 3.21 18.63
N SER A 342 -55.55 3.71 18.40
CA SER A 342 -56.50 3.05 17.52
C SER A 342 -55.99 3.13 16.08
N VAL A 343 -55.92 1.96 15.46
CA VAL A 343 -55.58 1.73 14.06
C VAL A 343 -56.58 2.43 13.15
N THR A 344 -56.13 3.40 12.36
CA THR A 344 -56.89 3.90 11.22
C THR A 344 -56.00 3.87 9.98
N ARG A 345 -56.37 3.01 9.03
CA ARG A 345 -55.81 2.92 7.67
C ARG A 345 -55.97 4.26 6.94
N PRO A 346 -54.96 4.74 6.20
CA PRO A 346 -55.21 5.74 5.16
C PRO A 346 -55.71 5.05 3.87
N PRO A 347 -56.62 5.69 3.13
CA PRO A 347 -57.11 5.21 1.85
C PRO A 347 -56.16 5.62 0.71
N ASN A 348 -56.24 4.82 -0.35
CA ASN A 348 -55.75 5.12 -1.71
C ASN A 348 -55.94 6.60 -2.10
N GLN A 349 -54.86 7.23 -2.57
CA GLN A 349 -54.97 8.33 -3.52
C GLN A 349 -53.99 8.15 -4.67
N ASN A 350 -54.56 7.85 -5.83
CA ASN A 350 -54.00 8.15 -7.14
C ASN A 350 -53.77 9.65 -7.25
N GLY A 351 -52.60 10.07 -7.74
CA GLY A 351 -52.29 11.47 -7.97
C GLY A 351 -51.08 11.64 -8.88
N SER A 352 -51.38 11.79 -10.17
CA SER A 352 -50.47 12.26 -11.22
C SER A 352 -49.93 13.66 -10.88
N GLY A 353 -48.66 13.96 -11.09
CA GLY A 353 -48.15 15.32 -10.82
C GLY A 353 -46.63 15.52 -10.94
N SER A 354 -46.25 15.94 -12.14
CA SER A 354 -45.03 16.63 -12.59
C SER A 354 -44.18 17.44 -11.59
N ASN A 355 -42.88 17.49 -11.92
CA ASN A 355 -41.89 18.60 -11.78
C ASN A 355 -40.67 18.26 -10.92
N PHE A 356 -39.63 17.72 -11.58
CA PHE A 356 -38.27 17.74 -11.06
C PHE A 356 -37.50 18.87 -11.75
N SER A 357 -37.36 19.98 -11.04
CA SER A 357 -36.60 21.15 -11.47
C SER A 357 -35.10 20.84 -11.48
N ARG A 358 -34.53 21.03 -12.66
CA ARG A 358 -33.11 20.99 -13.00
C ARG A 358 -32.41 22.23 -12.44
N VAL A 359 -31.60 22.08 -11.40
CA VAL A 359 -30.69 23.15 -10.97
C VAL A 359 -29.44 23.10 -11.85
N GLY A 360 -29.47 23.89 -12.92
CA GLY A 360 -28.30 24.23 -13.72
C GLY A 360 -27.54 25.37 -13.05
N GLY A 361 -26.31 25.08 -12.60
CA GLY A 361 -25.34 26.10 -12.19
C GLY A 361 -24.59 26.61 -13.42
N ASN A 362 -25.06 27.73 -13.96
CA ASN A 362 -24.32 28.57 -14.90
C ASN A 362 -23.17 29.26 -14.15
N GLY A 363 -21.93 29.02 -14.59
CA GLY A 363 -20.73 29.71 -14.11
C GLY A 363 -19.88 30.13 -15.30
N SER A 364 -20.39 31.09 -16.08
CA SER A 364 -19.65 31.82 -17.10
C SER A 364 -18.76 32.88 -16.44
N GLY A 365 -17.45 32.68 -16.50
CA GLY A 365 -16.42 33.67 -16.18
C GLY A 365 -15.46 33.80 -17.36
N LEU A 366 -15.70 34.82 -18.18
CA LEU A 366 -14.82 35.30 -19.25
C LEU A 366 -13.52 35.88 -18.67
N GLY A 367 -12.43 35.74 -19.43
CA GLY A 367 -11.35 36.74 -19.42
C GLY A 367 -9.94 36.15 -19.51
N GLY A 368 -9.23 36.47 -20.60
CA GLY A 368 -7.76 36.53 -20.58
C GLY A 368 -7.04 35.84 -21.73
N SER A 369 -7.21 36.37 -22.95
CA SER A 369 -6.29 36.16 -24.06
C SER A 369 -4.93 36.80 -23.72
N GLY A 370 -3.85 36.03 -23.84
CA GLY A 370 -2.47 36.52 -23.67
C GLY A 370 -1.54 35.76 -24.60
N LEU A 371 -1.45 36.24 -25.84
CA LEU A 371 -0.41 35.91 -26.80
C LEU A 371 0.93 36.46 -26.29
N GLY A 372 1.95 35.62 -26.25
CA GLY A 372 3.32 36.01 -25.91
C GLY A 372 4.30 35.02 -26.52
N GLY A 373 4.64 35.26 -27.79
CA GLY A 373 5.78 34.63 -28.44
C GLY A 373 7.09 35.14 -27.84
N GLY A 374 8.05 34.24 -27.70
CA GLY A 374 9.39 34.53 -27.21
C GLY A 374 10.33 33.42 -27.61
N SER A 375 11.01 33.65 -28.73
CA SER A 375 12.18 32.92 -29.23
C SER A 375 13.34 32.95 -28.24
N LEU A 376 14.02 31.81 -28.11
CA LEU A 376 15.47 31.65 -27.95
C LEU A 376 15.87 30.22 -28.35
#